data_AF-A0A957ZZK3-F1
#
_entry.id   AF-A0A957ZZK3-F1
#
_cell.length_a   1.000
_cell.length_b   1.000
_cell.length_c   1.000
_cell.angle_alpha   90.00
_cell.angle_beta   90.00
_cell.angle_gamma   90.00
#
_symmetry.space_group_name_H-M   'P 1'
#
loop_
_entity.id
_entity.type
_entity.pdbx_description
1 polymer ?
#
loop_
_entity_poly.entity_id
_entity_poly.type
_entity_poly.pdbx_seq_one_letter_code
_entity_poly.pdbx_strand_id
1 'polypeptide(L)' 'MRNLVPAVWVELLKVRRSRMPLFTLLGFALAPLAGGFFMIVLKDPDLARRVGIISAKAQIVAGAADWPTYLGFLAQATA' A
#
# COMPACT_ATOMS: atom_id res chain seq x y z
N MET A 1 -14.56 -36.14 6.42
CA MET A 1 -13.76 -35.18 5.64
C MET A 1 -14.16 -35.09 4.15
N ARG A 2 -15.41 -35.39 3.77
CA ARG A 2 -15.84 -35.40 2.34
C ARG A 2 -16.34 -34.06 1.80
N ASN A 3 -16.54 -33.07 2.69
CA ASN A 3 -17.23 -31.81 2.37
C ASN A 3 -16.31 -30.58 2.37
N LEU A 4 -15.00 -30.74 2.56
CA LEU A 4 -14.06 -29.61 2.59
C LEU A 4 -13.91 -28.96 1.21
N VAL A 5 -13.78 -29.76 0.15
CA VAL A 5 -13.64 -29.25 -1.23
C VAL A 5 -14.90 -28.50 -1.69
N PRO A 6 -16.13 -29.02 -1.50
CA PRO A 6 -17.35 -28.26 -1.79
C PRO A 6 -17.49 -26.99 -0.94
N ALA A 7 -17.11 -27.03 0.34
CA ALA A 7 -17.21 -25.86 1.22
C ALA A 7 -16.28 -24.72 0.77
N VAL A 8 -15.02 -25.03 0.46
CA VAL A 8 -14.06 -24.04 -0.07
C VAL A 8 -14.54 -23.48 -1.41
N TRP A 9 -15.11 -24.32 -2.28
CA TRP A 9 -15.62 -23.89 -3.58
C TRP A 9 -16.78 -22.89 -3.46
N VAL A 10 -17.72 -23.16 -2.54
CA VAL A 10 -18.85 -22.26 -2.28
C VAL A 10 -18.38 -20.94 -1.68
N GLU A 11 -17.42 -20.95 -0.75
CA GLU A 11 -16.82 -19.73 -0.21
C GLU A 11 -16.09 -18.92 -1.29
N LEU A 12 -15.34 -19.57 -2.20
CA LEU A 12 -14.66 -18.88 -3.30
C LEU A 12 -15.65 -18.20 -4.26
N LEU A 13 -16.78 -18.85 -4.54
CA LEU A 13 -17.86 -18.29 -5.35
C LEU A 13 -18.52 -17.07 -4.68
N LYS A 14 -18.66 -17.07 -3.35
CA LYS A 14 -19.15 -15.90 -2.60
C LYS A 14 -18.19 -14.72 -2.70
N VAL A 15 -16.88 -14.98 -2.57
CA VAL A 15 -15.84 -13.97 -2.72
C VAL A 15 -15.86 -13.38 -4.14
N ARG A 16 -15.98 -14.21 -5.19
CA ARG A 16 -16.03 -13.73 -6.58
C ARG A 16 -17.30 -12.92 -6.90
N ARG A 17 -18.44 -13.28 -6.31
CA ARG A 17 -19.72 -12.59 -6.55
C ARG A 17 -19.84 -11.30 -5.75
N SER A 18 -19.19 -11.23 -4.58
CA SER A 18 -19.18 -10.05 -3.74
C SER A 18 -18.26 -8.97 -4.30
N ARG A 19 -18.66 -7.70 -4.21
CA ARG A 19 -17.80 -6.55 -4.52
C ARG A 19 -16.90 -6.17 -3.34
N MET A 20 -17.19 -6.67 -2.13
CA MET A 20 -16.40 -6.35 -0.94
C MET A 20 -14.91 -6.68 -1.11
N PRO A 21 -14.51 -7.87 -1.58
CA PRO A 21 -13.09 -8.20 -1.76
C PRO A 21 -12.37 -7.23 -2.70
N LEU A 22 -13.06 -6.71 -3.72
CA LEU A 22 -12.51 -5.70 -4.63
C LEU A 22 -12.28 -4.37 -3.90
N PHE A 23 -13.24 -3.91 -3.10
CA PHE A 23 -13.09 -2.69 -2.31
C PHE A 23 -12.01 -2.83 -1.23
N THR A 24 -11.91 -3.99 -0.59
CA THR A 24 -10.85 -4.29 0.37
C THR A 24 -9.47 -4.29 -0.31
N LEU A 25 -9.37 -4.90 -1.49
CA LEU A 25 -8.14 -4.88 -2.30
C LEU A 25 -7.77 -3.45 -2.70
N LEU A 26 -8.74 -2.65 -3.15
CA LEU A 26 -8.50 -1.25 -3.52
C LEU A 26 -8.03 -0.42 -2.32
N GLY A 27 -8.69 -0.56 -1.16
CA GLY A 27 -8.27 0.11 0.07
C GLY A 27 -6.86 -0.29 0.49
N PHE A 28 -6.55 -1.59 0.43
CA PHE A 28 -5.22 -2.11 0.75
C PHE A 28 -4.16 -1.65 -0.26
N ALA A 29 -4.51 -1.51 -1.54
CA ALA A 29 -3.61 -1.02 -2.59
C ALA A 29 -3.25 0.47 -2.43
N LEU A 30 -4.06 1.27 -1.70
CA LEU A 30 -3.71 2.67 -1.44
C LEU A 30 -2.42 2.81 -0.63
N ALA A 31 -2.13 1.88 0.29
CA ALA A 31 -0.92 1.91 1.10
C ALA A 31 0.38 1.81 0.26
N PRO A 32 0.60 0.80 -0.60
CA PRO A 32 1.76 0.74 -1.48
C PRO A 32 1.78 1.85 -2.52
N LEU A 33 0.63 2.33 -3.00
CA LEU A 33 0.59 3.47 -3.91
C LEU A 33 1.09 4.76 -3.23
N ALA A 34 0.62 5.03 -2.01
CA ALA A 34 1.08 6.18 -1.23
C ALA A 34 2.56 6.05 -0.84
N GLY A 35 2.99 4.88 -0.36
CA GLY A 35 4.39 4.62 -0.01
C GLY A 35 5.32 4.73 -1.22
N GLY A 36 4.92 4.20 -2.38
CA GLY A 36 5.69 4.28 -3.62
C GLY A 36 5.78 5.70 -4.14
N PHE A 37 4.69 6.46 -4.05
CA PHE A 37 4.70 7.89 -4.36
C PHE A 37 5.68 8.65 -3.45
N PHE A 38 5.67 8.40 -2.14
CA PHE A 38 6.65 9.00 -1.22
C PHE A 38 8.08 8.62 -1.56
N MET A 39 8.36 7.39 -1.99
CA MET A 39 9.69 6.96 -2.41
C MET A 39 10.19 7.70 -3.66
N ILE A 40 9.31 7.93 -4.64
CA ILE A 40 9.64 8.72 -5.85
C ILE A 40 9.96 10.16 -5.46
N VAL A 41 9.14 10.74 -4.58
CA VAL A 41 9.31 12.11 -4.10
C VAL A 41 10.59 12.27 -3.26
N LEU A 42 10.94 11.28 -2.44
CA LEU A 42 12.18 11.24 -1.66
C LEU A 42 13.43 11.13 -2.52
N LYS A 43 13.33 10.49 -3.69
CA LYS A 43 14.47 10.32 -4.60
C LYS A 43 14.87 11.63 -5.28
N ASP A 44 13.94 12.57 -5.44
CA ASP A 44 14.18 13.87 -6.08
C ASP A 44 13.57 15.03 -5.27
N PRO A 45 14.15 15.33 -4.09
CA PRO A 45 13.58 16.30 -3.15
C PRO A 45 13.61 17.73 -3.68
N ASP A 46 14.52 18.06 -4.59
CA ASP A 46 14.60 19.38 -5.23
C ASP A 46 13.39 19.64 -6.13
N LEU A 47 12.91 18.61 -6.83
CA LEU A 47 11.70 18.67 -7.63
C LEU A 47 10.47 18.83 -6.72
N ALA A 48 10.40 18.06 -5.62
CA ALA A 48 9.35 18.13 -4.61
C ALA A 48 9.25 19.51 -3.92
N ARG A 49 10.40 20.16 -3.69
CA ARG A 49 10.50 21.51 -3.13
C ARG A 49 10.04 22.59 -4.13
N ARG A 50 10.34 22.42 -5.42
CA ARG A 50 9.92 23.34 -6.50
C ARG A 50 8.42 23.31 -6.76
N VAL A 51 7.77 22.17 -6.61
CA VAL A 51 6.31 22.04 -6.78
C VAL A 51 5.52 22.33 -5.49
N GLY A 52 6.18 22.73 -4.40
CA GLY A 52 5.54 23.14 -3.15
C GLY A 52 4.90 22.00 -2.34
N ILE A 53 5.17 20.74 -2.71
CA ILE A 53 4.55 19.55 -2.09
C ILE A 53 5.20 19.22 -0.74
N ILE A 54 6.46 19.65 -0.49
CA ILE A 54 7.20 19.35 0.74
C ILE A 54 7.76 20.65 1.34
N SER A 55 7.32 20.99 2.56
CA SER A 55 8.03 21.96 3.40
C SER A 55 9.27 21.27 3.99
N ALA A 56 10.39 21.99 4.14
CA ALA A 56 11.70 21.44 4.51
C ALA A 56 11.73 20.52 5.76
N LYS A 57 10.70 20.53 6.61
CA LYS A 57 10.56 19.63 7.77
C LYS A 57 10.20 18.19 7.40
N ALA A 58 9.44 17.97 6.33
CA ALA A 58 9.03 16.61 5.93
C ALA A 58 10.21 15.80 5.36
N GLN A 59 11.20 16.47 4.78
CA GLN A 59 12.44 15.83 4.30
C GLN A 59 13.32 15.26 5.42
N ILE A 60 13.17 15.75 6.66
CA ILE A 60 13.94 15.30 7.83
C ILE A 60 13.34 14.02 8.42
N VAL A 61 12.03 13.79 8.25
CA VAL A 61 11.30 12.66 8.84
C VAL A 61 11.27 11.44 7.92
N ALA A 62 11.35 11.64 6.60
CA ALA A 62 10.96 10.64 5.62
C ALA A 62 12.02 9.55 5.31
N GLY A 63 13.19 9.58 5.93
CA GLY A 63 14.24 8.56 5.72
C GLY A 63 14.83 8.60 4.29
N ALA A 64 15.63 7.58 3.95
CA ALA A 64 16.18 7.43 2.61
C ALA A 64 15.19 6.71 1.69
N ALA A 65 15.26 6.96 0.38
CA ALA A 65 14.49 6.23 -0.63
C ALA A 65 15.10 4.83 -0.85
N ASP A 66 14.88 3.92 0.09
CA ASP A 66 15.38 2.55 0.04
C ASP A 66 14.30 1.50 0.34
N TRP A 67 14.59 0.25 -0.04
CA TRP A 67 13.68 -0.87 0.14
C TRP A 67 13.32 -1.15 1.60
N PRO A 68 14.24 -1.07 2.59
CA PRO A 68 13.90 -1.23 4.00
C PRO A 68 12.88 -0.21 4.49
N THR A 69 13.06 1.08 4.16
CA THR A 69 12.12 2.13 4.57
C THR A 69 10.74 1.91 3.94
N TYR A 70 10.69 1.53 2.65
CA TYR A 70 9.43 1.22 1.97
C TYR A 70 8.69 0.02 2.57
N LEU A 71 9.39 -1.09 2.81
CA LEU A 71 8.80 -2.28 3.41
C LEU A 71 8.39 -2.05 4.88
N GLY A 72 9.14 -1.24 5.63
CA GLY A 72 8.77 -0.84 6.99
C GLY A 72 7.50 0.00 7.04
N PHE A 73 7.35 0.95 6.11
CA PHE A 73 6.12 1.72 5.95
C PHE A 73 4.92 0.83 5.60
N LEU A 74 5.11 -0.12 4.67
CA LEU A 74 4.07 -1.10 4.33
C LEU A 74 3.69 -1.96 5.54
N ALA A 75 4.67 -2.45 6.30
CA ALA A 75 4.40 -3.25 7.48
C ALA A 75 3.51 -2.51 8.48
N GLN A 76 3.75 -1.21 8.72
CA GLN A 76 2.90 -0.38 9.56
C GLN A 76 1.49 -0.15 8.99
N ALA A 77 1.36 -0.03 7.67
CA ALA A 77 0.05 0.13 7.03
C ALA A 77 -0.79 -1.15 7.05
N THR A 78 -0.15 -2.32 7.24
CA THR A 78 -0.81 -3.63 7.24
C THR A 78 -0.94 -4.28 8.61
N ALA A 79 -0.24 -3.76 9.63
CA ALA A 79 -0.26 -4.23 11.01
C ALA A 79 -1.49 -3.69 11.77
#